data_AF-A0A7C3QBK3-F1
#
_entry.id   AF-A0A7C3QBK3-F1
#
_cell.length_a   1.000
_cell.length_b   1.000
_cell.length_c   1.000
_cell.angle_alpha   90.00
_cell.angle_beta   90.00
_cell.angle_gamma   90.00
#
_symmetry.space_group_name_H-M   'P 1'
#
loop_
_entity.id
_entity.type
_entity.pdbx_description
1 polymer ?
#
loop_
_entity_poly.entity_id
_entity_poly.type
_entity_poly.pdbx_seq_one_letter_code
_entity_poly.pdbx_strand_id
1 'polypeptide(L)'
;MSLVYIAGIDIGTTTAIVLIDENGNIVEKISSKNFSEIDIIKYLIEKKHVVLLATDKAKIPDKIKKISARLNIGIYAPSRDIPLDYKEKFYRDSELKNKLNNMHEMDAYIAAKYAYENIKDIIKKASKISKDEDEKTKILRLVFKEKKIDPKTAYEILHKIEEQSEKEIINKNKRGIKIKRNKRRYFDYILNITIKRKDLEEKIENLKKELIEKSKKISEYSEIIKILSKCILDNDFRNIIPKYSFVKQEKTHSERIFLDTLPDSYIYDYKEIYIPENLINNAKSYIKNGKIYIVKKYKDLKTFVKLEEVIELKEDKQDLKENIELLKKKIEEIIRKYRYK
;
A
#
# COMPACT_ATOMS: atom_id res chain seq x y z
N MET A 1 -14.89 -23.89 -35.59
CA MET A 1 -13.85 -24.85 -35.20
C MET A 1 -13.97 -24.98 -33.70
N SER A 2 -14.56 -26.07 -33.22
CA SER A 2 -14.91 -26.22 -31.80
C SER A 2 -13.67 -26.57 -30.99
N LEU A 3 -13.40 -25.85 -29.90
CA LEU A 3 -12.17 -26.03 -29.11
C LEU A 3 -12.48 -26.20 -27.62
N VAL A 4 -12.47 -27.45 -27.15
CA VAL A 4 -12.28 -27.73 -25.71
C VAL A 4 -10.80 -27.89 -25.38
N TYR A 5 -10.43 -27.59 -24.13
CA TYR A 5 -9.04 -27.62 -23.70
C TYR A 5 -8.78 -28.65 -22.59
N ILE A 6 -7.64 -29.33 -22.70
CA ILE A 6 -7.07 -30.16 -21.64
C ILE A 6 -5.86 -29.41 -21.09
N ALA A 7 -5.83 -29.18 -19.78
CA ALA A 7 -4.76 -28.47 -19.10
C ALA A 7 -3.81 -29.47 -18.43
N GLY A 8 -2.62 -29.66 -18.98
CA GLY A 8 -1.54 -30.36 -18.30
C GLY A 8 -0.87 -29.45 -17.29
N ILE A 9 -0.66 -29.94 -16.07
CA ILE A 9 -0.10 -29.18 -14.97
C ILE A 9 1.08 -29.95 -14.36
N ASP A 10 2.26 -29.35 -14.42
CA ASP A 10 3.42 -29.77 -13.64
C ASP A 10 3.57 -28.84 -12.43
N ILE A 11 3.66 -29.41 -11.22
CA ILE A 11 3.75 -28.67 -9.96
C ILE A 11 5.03 -29.04 -9.23
N GLY A 12 5.90 -28.04 -9.05
CA GLY A 12 7.10 -28.13 -8.22
C GLY A 12 7.62 -26.74 -7.85
N THR A 13 8.94 -26.59 -7.83
CA THR A 13 9.63 -25.29 -7.68
C THR A 13 9.34 -24.35 -8.83
N THR A 14 9.09 -24.90 -10.02
CA THR A 14 8.47 -24.22 -11.14
C THR A 14 7.14 -24.91 -11.39
N THR A 15 6.08 -24.13 -11.55
CA THR A 15 4.79 -24.66 -12.02
C THR A 15 4.65 -24.31 -13.48
N ALA A 16 4.24 -25.28 -14.30
CA ALA A 16 3.95 -25.08 -15.71
C ALA A 16 2.54 -25.56 -16.04
N ILE A 17 1.88 -24.84 -16.94
CA ILE A 17 0.57 -25.19 -17.48
C ILE A 17 0.68 -25.18 -18.99
N VAL A 18 0.23 -26.26 -19.63
CA VAL A 18 0.09 -26.33 -21.08
C VAL A 18 -1.34 -26.70 -21.41
N LEU A 19 -1.97 -25.88 -22.26
CA LEU A 19 -3.29 -26.13 -22.82
C LEU A 19 -3.13 -26.78 -24.18
N ILE A 20 -3.77 -27.93 -24.35
CA ILE A 20 -3.92 -28.57 -25.66
C ILE A 20 -5.38 -28.58 -26.08
N ASP A 21 -5.62 -28.52 -27.40
CA ASP A 21 -6.95 -28.66 -28.00
C ASP A 21 -7.42 -30.13 -28.05
N GLU A 22 -8.63 -30.32 -28.57
CA GLU A 22 -9.25 -31.61 -28.82
C GLU A 22 -8.62 -32.45 -29.94
N ASN A 23 -7.57 -31.95 -30.59
CA ASN A 23 -6.73 -32.69 -31.53
C ASN A 23 -5.38 -33.05 -30.89
N GLY A 24 -5.10 -32.52 -29.70
CA GLY A 24 -3.85 -32.69 -28.97
C GLY A 24 -2.71 -31.79 -29.45
N ASN A 25 -3.04 -30.63 -30.05
CA ASN A 25 -2.12 -29.56 -30.42
C ASN A 25 -1.98 -28.57 -29.28
N ILE A 26 -0.78 -27.99 -29.11
CA ILE A 26 -0.54 -26.94 -28.12
C ILE A 26 -1.27 -25.66 -28.55
N VAL A 27 -2.10 -25.13 -27.66
CA VAL A 27 -2.81 -23.85 -27.83
C VAL A 27 -2.08 -22.75 -27.09
N GLU A 28 -1.70 -23.02 -25.84
CA GLU A 28 -1.06 -22.04 -24.97
C GLU A 28 -0.19 -22.73 -23.93
N LYS A 29 0.82 -22.01 -23.44
CA LYS A 29 1.73 -22.49 -22.40
C LYS A 29 2.16 -21.32 -21.51
N ILE A 30 2.34 -21.60 -20.23
CA ILE A 30 2.88 -20.65 -19.27
C ILE A 30 3.61 -21.37 -18.15
N SER A 31 4.72 -20.81 -17.68
CA SER A 31 5.47 -21.35 -16.55
C SER A 31 6.03 -20.25 -15.65
N SER A 32 6.06 -20.50 -14.34
CA SER A 32 6.60 -19.55 -13.36
C SER A 32 7.04 -20.27 -12.08
N LYS A 33 8.10 -19.75 -11.45
CA LYS A 33 8.58 -20.22 -10.14
C LYS A 33 7.62 -19.88 -8.98
N ASN A 34 6.79 -18.84 -9.16
CA ASN A 34 5.96 -18.28 -8.09
C ASN A 34 4.45 -18.38 -8.39
N PHE A 35 3.99 -19.41 -9.12
CA PHE A 35 2.55 -19.57 -9.34
C PHE A 35 1.82 -19.99 -8.07
N SER A 36 1.02 -19.07 -7.53
CA SER A 36 0.08 -19.39 -6.46
C SER A 36 -1.08 -20.24 -6.99
N GLU A 37 -1.81 -20.92 -6.09
CA GLU A 37 -3.05 -21.61 -6.46
C GLU A 37 -4.07 -20.66 -7.12
N ILE A 38 -4.12 -19.40 -6.66
CA ILE A 38 -5.07 -18.40 -7.14
C ILE A 38 -4.74 -17.98 -8.57
N ASP A 39 -3.47 -17.82 -8.90
CA ASP A 39 -3.03 -17.43 -10.25
C ASP A 39 -3.38 -18.50 -11.27
N ILE A 40 -3.14 -19.77 -10.92
CA ILE A 40 -3.49 -20.92 -11.77
C ILE A 40 -5.00 -20.96 -12.02
N ILE A 41 -5.81 -20.74 -10.97
CA ILE A 41 -7.26 -20.73 -11.08
C ILE A 41 -7.74 -19.57 -11.97
N LYS A 42 -7.23 -18.36 -11.76
CA LYS A 42 -7.58 -17.20 -12.61
C LYS A 42 -7.24 -17.46 -14.07
N TYR A 43 -6.03 -17.95 -14.34
CA TYR A 43 -5.58 -18.30 -15.67
C TYR A 43 -6.51 -19.33 -16.33
N LEU A 44 -6.87 -20.41 -15.63
CA LEU A 44 -7.75 -21.44 -16.18
C LEU A 44 -9.21 -20.99 -16.34
N ILE A 45 -9.71 -20.07 -15.50
CA ILE A 45 -11.07 -19.49 -15.64
C ILE A 45 -11.18 -18.64 -16.89
N GLU A 46 -10.15 -17.85 -17.21
CA GLU A 46 -10.11 -17.04 -18.44
C GLU A 46 -10.23 -17.93 -19.69
N LYS A 47 -9.81 -19.20 -19.59
CA LYS A 47 -9.92 -20.20 -20.64
C LYS A 47 -11.21 -21.01 -20.46
N LYS A 48 -12.33 -20.39 -20.85
CA LYS A 48 -13.72 -20.89 -20.67
C LYS A 48 -13.90 -22.41 -20.83
N HIS A 49 -13.31 -22.98 -21.88
CA HIS A 49 -13.54 -24.37 -22.32
C HIS A 49 -12.53 -25.39 -21.80
N VAL A 50 -11.83 -25.12 -20.69
CA VAL A 50 -11.02 -26.16 -20.02
C VAL A 50 -11.95 -27.22 -19.41
N VAL A 51 -11.81 -28.48 -19.85
CA VAL A 51 -12.67 -29.60 -19.44
C VAL A 51 -12.00 -30.59 -18.51
N LEU A 52 -10.68 -30.60 -18.44
CA LEU A 52 -9.90 -31.58 -17.70
C LEU A 52 -8.54 -31.02 -17.27
N LEU A 53 -8.14 -31.34 -16.03
CA LEU A 53 -6.77 -31.14 -15.56
C LEU A 53 -6.00 -32.46 -15.65
N ALA A 54 -4.76 -32.45 -16.11
CA ALA A 54 -3.92 -33.63 -16.25
C ALA A 54 -2.61 -33.47 -15.50
N THR A 55 -2.13 -34.56 -14.90
CA THR A 55 -0.83 -34.65 -14.22
C THR A 55 -0.12 -35.93 -14.63
N ASP A 56 1.22 -35.92 -14.59
CA ASP A 56 2.05 -37.08 -14.91
C ASP A 56 2.21 -38.06 -13.72
N LYS A 57 1.71 -37.69 -12.54
CA LYS A 57 1.78 -38.47 -11.30
C LYS A 57 0.55 -39.33 -11.06
N ALA A 58 0.75 -40.58 -10.65
CA ALA A 58 -0.35 -41.45 -10.25
C ALA A 58 -1.02 -40.96 -8.96
N LYS A 59 -0.21 -40.58 -7.97
CA LYS A 59 -0.71 -39.88 -6.79
C LYS A 59 -0.91 -38.41 -7.13
N ILE A 60 -2.17 -38.03 -7.32
CA ILE A 60 -2.55 -36.63 -7.62
C ILE A 60 -1.98 -35.69 -6.54
N PRO A 61 -1.16 -34.68 -6.90
CA PRO A 61 -0.69 -33.66 -5.98
C PRO A 61 -1.82 -32.87 -5.33
N ASP A 62 -1.72 -32.56 -4.03
CA ASP A 62 -2.81 -31.90 -3.29
C ASP A 62 -3.15 -30.50 -3.82
N LYS A 63 -2.16 -29.79 -4.38
CA LYS A 63 -2.37 -28.50 -5.03
C LYS A 63 -3.29 -28.64 -6.26
N ILE A 64 -3.14 -29.72 -7.06
CA ILE A 64 -4.04 -30.01 -8.20
C ILE A 64 -5.44 -30.36 -7.71
N LYS A 65 -5.59 -31.15 -6.63
CA LYS A 65 -6.90 -31.47 -6.05
C LYS A 65 -7.67 -30.21 -5.63
N LYS A 66 -6.99 -29.26 -4.98
CA LYS A 66 -7.59 -27.97 -4.57
C LYS A 66 -8.02 -27.13 -5.77
N ILE A 67 -7.19 -27.06 -6.82
CA ILE A 67 -7.50 -26.33 -8.05
C ILE A 67 -8.73 -26.96 -8.73
N SER A 68 -8.73 -28.28 -8.91
CA SER A 68 -9.86 -29.04 -9.46
C SER A 68 -11.17 -28.80 -8.69
N ALA A 69 -11.11 -28.87 -7.36
CA ALA A 69 -12.29 -28.64 -6.51
C ALA A 69 -12.85 -27.22 -6.67
N ARG A 70 -11.98 -26.20 -6.73
CA ARG A 70 -12.39 -24.79 -6.90
C ARG A 70 -12.94 -24.51 -8.31
N LEU A 71 -12.38 -25.13 -9.34
CA LEU A 71 -12.83 -24.97 -10.73
C LEU A 71 -14.01 -25.87 -11.08
N ASN A 72 -14.32 -26.86 -10.25
CA ASN A 72 -15.27 -27.93 -10.53
C ASN A 72 -14.94 -28.67 -11.85
N ILE A 73 -13.66 -29.00 -12.04
CA ILE A 73 -13.11 -29.68 -13.24
C ILE A 73 -12.49 -31.02 -12.81
N GLY A 74 -12.71 -32.09 -13.57
CA GLY A 74 -12.14 -33.41 -13.30
C GLY A 74 -10.60 -33.45 -13.42
N ILE A 75 -9.99 -34.46 -12.80
CA ILE A 75 -8.54 -34.72 -12.89
C ILE A 75 -8.30 -36.07 -13.55
N TYR A 76 -7.46 -36.06 -14.58
CA TYR A 76 -6.81 -37.25 -15.09
C TYR A 76 -5.46 -37.45 -14.42
N ALA A 77 -5.28 -38.63 -13.85
CA ALA A 77 -4.00 -39.13 -13.38
C ALA A 77 -3.82 -40.55 -13.90
N PRO A 78 -2.63 -40.92 -14.37
CA PRO A 78 -2.35 -42.26 -14.85
C PRO A 78 -2.38 -43.28 -13.69
N SER A 79 -2.52 -44.57 -13.99
CA SER A 79 -2.54 -45.63 -12.97
C SER A 79 -1.19 -45.81 -12.26
N ARG A 80 -0.11 -45.45 -12.95
CA ARG A 80 1.28 -45.34 -12.48
C ARG A 80 1.87 -44.06 -13.07
N ASP A 81 2.88 -43.48 -12.43
CA ASP A 81 3.58 -42.32 -12.99
C ASP A 81 3.93 -42.57 -14.46
N ILE A 82 3.78 -41.53 -15.30
CA ILE A 82 4.01 -41.68 -16.75
C ILE A 82 5.42 -42.24 -16.97
N PRO A 83 5.54 -43.43 -17.59
CA PRO A 83 6.82 -44.10 -17.80
C PRO A 83 7.82 -43.25 -18.60
N LEU A 84 9.11 -43.34 -18.26
CA LEU A 84 10.15 -42.54 -18.89
C LEU A 84 10.29 -42.83 -20.39
N ASP A 85 10.17 -44.10 -20.79
CA ASP A 85 10.14 -44.55 -22.19
C ASP A 85 9.04 -43.85 -23.00
N TYR A 86 7.87 -43.63 -22.40
CA TYR A 86 6.81 -42.84 -23.03
C TYR A 86 7.21 -41.37 -23.19
N LYS A 87 7.92 -40.80 -22.20
CA LYS A 87 8.38 -39.40 -22.24
C LYS A 87 9.51 -39.18 -23.25
N GLU A 88 10.38 -40.16 -23.47
CA GLU A 88 11.58 -40.03 -24.31
C GLU A 88 11.29 -39.54 -25.72
N LYS A 89 10.21 -40.01 -26.35
CA LYS A 89 9.84 -39.57 -27.72
C LYS A 89 9.60 -38.06 -27.79
N PHE A 90 9.04 -37.46 -26.74
CA PHE A 90 8.80 -36.02 -26.67
C PHE A 90 10.08 -35.24 -26.34
N TYR A 91 10.92 -35.78 -25.47
CA TYR A 91 12.23 -35.17 -25.18
C TYR A 91 13.20 -35.23 -26.37
N ARG A 92 13.00 -36.12 -27.34
CA ARG A 92 13.81 -36.19 -28.58
C ARG A 92 13.24 -35.34 -29.71
N ASP A 93 11.98 -34.92 -29.62
CA ASP A 93 11.30 -34.10 -30.63
C ASP A 93 11.83 -32.65 -30.61
N SER A 94 12.54 -32.28 -31.68
CA SER A 94 13.13 -30.95 -31.84
C SER A 94 12.08 -29.87 -32.10
N GLU A 95 10.97 -30.20 -32.75
CA GLU A 95 9.89 -29.25 -33.02
C GLU A 95 9.16 -28.88 -31.72
N LEU A 96 8.89 -29.87 -30.86
CA LEU A 96 8.30 -29.64 -29.55
C LEU A 96 9.23 -28.84 -28.63
N LYS A 97 10.54 -29.11 -28.67
CA LYS A 97 11.54 -28.30 -27.94
C LYS A 97 11.54 -26.84 -28.37
N ASN A 98 11.34 -26.55 -29.65
CA ASN A 98 11.23 -25.17 -30.12
C ASN A 98 9.90 -24.52 -29.71
N LYS A 99 8.85 -25.33 -29.47
CA LYS A 99 7.54 -24.86 -29.02
C LYS A 99 7.42 -24.72 -27.50
N LEU A 100 8.30 -25.29 -26.68
CA LEU A 100 8.21 -25.30 -25.21
C LEU A 100 9.50 -24.74 -24.60
N ASN A 101 9.40 -23.81 -23.66
CA ASN A 101 10.54 -23.02 -23.21
C ASN A 101 11.45 -23.74 -22.21
N ASN A 102 10.94 -24.77 -21.54
CA ASN A 102 11.67 -25.49 -20.49
C ASN A 102 11.10 -26.90 -20.26
N MET A 103 11.81 -27.71 -19.48
CA MET A 103 11.42 -29.09 -19.18
C MET A 103 10.09 -29.19 -18.40
N HIS A 104 9.74 -28.21 -17.58
CA HIS A 104 8.46 -28.21 -16.86
C HIS A 104 7.27 -28.03 -17.81
N GLU A 105 7.39 -27.14 -18.81
CA GLU A 105 6.39 -27.02 -19.87
C GLU A 105 6.31 -28.31 -20.71
N MET A 106 7.43 -28.99 -20.95
CA MET A 106 7.44 -30.32 -21.60
C MET A 106 6.70 -31.36 -20.76
N ASP A 107 6.96 -31.46 -19.46
CA ASP A 107 6.26 -32.41 -18.57
C ASP A 107 4.76 -32.11 -18.47
N ALA A 108 4.38 -30.83 -18.39
CA ALA A 108 2.99 -30.40 -18.45
C ALA A 108 2.34 -30.79 -19.79
N TYR A 109 3.01 -30.59 -20.92
CA TYR A 109 2.53 -31.03 -22.23
C TYR A 109 2.35 -32.55 -22.29
N ILE A 110 3.33 -33.32 -21.83
CA ILE A 110 3.28 -34.79 -21.80
C ILE A 110 2.09 -35.26 -20.97
N ALA A 111 1.84 -34.66 -19.80
CA ALA A 111 0.68 -34.97 -18.97
C ALA A 111 -0.64 -34.74 -19.73
N ALA A 112 -0.77 -33.59 -20.40
CA ALA A 112 -1.94 -33.28 -21.23
C ALA A 112 -2.10 -34.28 -22.39
N LYS A 113 -1.01 -34.58 -23.11
CA LYS A 113 -1.01 -35.46 -24.28
C LYS A 113 -1.37 -36.89 -23.90
N TYR A 114 -0.81 -37.39 -22.79
CA TYR A 114 -1.12 -38.70 -22.26
C TYR A 114 -2.60 -38.80 -21.86
N ALA A 115 -3.13 -37.77 -21.18
CA ALA A 115 -4.56 -37.72 -20.87
C ALA A 115 -5.43 -37.73 -22.13
N TYR A 116 -5.09 -36.89 -23.12
CA TYR A 116 -5.78 -36.81 -24.40
C TYR A 116 -5.86 -38.17 -25.12
N GLU A 117 -4.74 -38.88 -25.22
CA GLU A 117 -4.69 -40.19 -25.89
C GLU A 117 -5.66 -41.21 -25.28
N ASN A 118 -5.90 -41.13 -23.96
CA ASN A 118 -6.78 -42.01 -23.20
C ASN A 118 -8.26 -41.59 -23.22
N ILE A 119 -8.56 -40.33 -23.55
CA ILE A 119 -9.94 -39.78 -23.49
C ILE A 119 -10.47 -39.30 -24.85
N LYS A 120 -9.65 -39.31 -25.91
CA LYS A 120 -10.01 -38.79 -27.25
C LYS A 120 -11.35 -39.33 -27.78
N ASP A 121 -11.68 -40.59 -27.49
CA ASP A 121 -12.93 -41.20 -27.94
C ASP A 121 -14.14 -40.68 -27.16
N ILE A 122 -13.96 -40.31 -25.89
CA ILE A 122 -14.97 -39.63 -25.07
C ILE A 122 -15.21 -38.23 -25.63
N ILE A 123 -14.15 -37.50 -25.95
CA ILE A 123 -14.24 -36.16 -26.58
C ILE A 123 -14.97 -36.24 -27.92
N LYS A 124 -14.62 -37.19 -28.80
CA LYS A 124 -15.30 -37.41 -30.08
C LYS A 124 -16.78 -37.72 -29.91
N LYS A 125 -17.16 -38.57 -28.94
CA LYS A 125 -18.56 -38.88 -28.65
C LYS A 125 -19.31 -37.64 -28.19
N ALA A 126 -18.73 -36.83 -27.29
CA ALA A 126 -19.32 -35.57 -26.85
C ALA A 126 -19.50 -34.60 -28.03
N SER A 127 -18.51 -34.46 -28.92
CA SER A 127 -18.61 -33.61 -30.12
C SER A 127 -19.79 -33.96 -31.03
N LYS A 128 -20.16 -35.25 -31.12
CA LYS A 128 -21.25 -35.70 -32.00
C LYS A 128 -22.64 -35.39 -31.45
N ILE A 129 -22.77 -35.26 -30.14
CA ILE A 129 -24.06 -35.07 -29.45
C ILE A 129 -24.28 -33.63 -29.01
N SER A 130 -23.20 -32.85 -28.85
CA SER A 130 -23.27 -31.44 -28.48
C SER A 130 -23.65 -30.55 -29.67
N LYS A 131 -24.50 -29.56 -29.43
CA LYS A 131 -24.90 -28.51 -30.38
C LYS A 131 -23.82 -27.44 -30.57
N ASP A 132 -23.11 -27.11 -29.49
CA ASP A 132 -22.09 -26.07 -29.45
C ASP A 132 -20.95 -26.39 -28.46
N GLU A 133 -19.97 -25.50 -28.39
CA GLU A 133 -18.78 -25.64 -27.52
C GLU A 133 -19.10 -25.56 -26.03
N ASP A 134 -20.10 -24.77 -25.64
CA ASP A 134 -20.51 -24.62 -24.25
C ASP A 134 -21.18 -25.91 -23.76
N GLU A 135 -22.10 -26.46 -24.54
CA GLU A 135 -22.77 -27.73 -24.25
C GLU A 135 -21.76 -28.88 -24.22
N LYS A 136 -20.84 -28.93 -25.20
CA LYS A 136 -19.73 -29.89 -25.20
C LYS A 136 -18.87 -29.79 -23.95
N THR A 137 -18.54 -28.57 -23.52
CA THR A 137 -17.76 -28.31 -22.30
C THR A 137 -18.50 -28.82 -21.06
N LYS A 138 -19.80 -28.52 -20.93
CA LYS A 138 -20.63 -29.00 -19.82
C LYS A 138 -20.67 -30.54 -19.75
N ILE A 139 -20.91 -31.20 -20.89
CA ILE A 139 -20.93 -32.67 -20.98
C ILE A 139 -19.60 -33.25 -20.52
N LEU A 140 -18.48 -32.77 -21.07
CA LEU A 140 -17.16 -33.30 -20.76
C LEU A 140 -16.76 -33.04 -19.30
N ARG A 141 -17.06 -31.87 -18.75
CA ARG A 141 -16.82 -31.58 -17.32
C ARG A 141 -17.59 -32.54 -16.42
N LEU A 142 -18.85 -32.87 -16.76
CA LEU A 142 -19.65 -33.82 -16.00
C LEU A 142 -19.06 -35.23 -16.09
N VAL A 143 -18.73 -35.70 -17.30
CA VAL A 143 -18.12 -37.02 -17.54
C VAL A 143 -16.79 -37.19 -16.81
N PHE A 144 -15.89 -36.20 -16.89
CA PHE A 144 -14.56 -36.33 -16.30
C PHE A 144 -14.54 -36.14 -14.79
N LYS A 145 -15.51 -35.40 -14.25
CA LYS A 145 -15.71 -35.31 -12.80
C LYS A 145 -16.30 -36.61 -12.25
N GLU A 146 -17.40 -37.06 -12.87
CA GLU A 146 -18.13 -38.26 -12.49
C GLU A 146 -17.66 -39.43 -13.38
N LYS A 147 -16.49 -39.99 -13.05
CA LYS A 147 -15.74 -41.03 -13.83
C LYS A 147 -16.54 -42.30 -14.24
N LYS A 148 -17.84 -42.38 -13.95
CA LYS A 148 -18.75 -43.50 -14.21
C LYS A 148 -19.86 -43.17 -15.23
N ILE A 149 -19.87 -41.97 -15.82
CA ILE A 149 -20.94 -41.52 -16.71
C ILE A 149 -20.38 -41.39 -18.13
N ASP A 150 -21.07 -41.95 -19.12
CA ASP A 150 -20.73 -41.78 -20.53
C ASP A 150 -21.31 -40.46 -21.09
N PRO A 151 -20.78 -39.92 -22.21
CA PRO A 151 -21.24 -38.65 -22.77
C PRO A 151 -22.75 -38.56 -23.04
N LYS A 152 -23.39 -39.66 -23.46
CA LYS A 152 -24.83 -39.66 -23.76
C LYS A 152 -25.64 -39.51 -22.48
N THR A 153 -25.29 -40.26 -21.44
CA THR A 153 -25.94 -40.12 -20.12
C THR A 153 -25.73 -38.72 -19.54
N ALA A 154 -24.53 -38.15 -19.67
CA ALA A 154 -24.25 -36.78 -19.25
C ALA A 154 -25.10 -35.74 -19.99
N TYR A 155 -25.27 -35.91 -21.31
CA TYR A 155 -26.16 -35.08 -22.13
C TYR A 155 -27.62 -35.16 -21.68
N GLU A 156 -28.14 -36.37 -21.44
CA GLU A 156 -29.52 -36.56 -20.97
C GLU A 156 -29.76 -35.94 -19.58
N ILE A 157 -28.79 -36.05 -18.67
CA ILE A 157 -28.86 -35.40 -17.35
C ILE A 157 -28.93 -33.88 -17.50
N LEU A 158 -28.06 -33.30 -18.32
CA LEU A 158 -28.01 -31.85 -18.53
C LEU A 158 -29.31 -31.33 -19.15
N HIS A 159 -29.86 -32.01 -20.15
CA HIS A 159 -31.13 -31.62 -20.76
C HIS A 159 -32.34 -31.80 -19.84
N LYS A 160 -32.38 -32.86 -19.02
CA LYS A 160 -33.43 -33.01 -18.00
C LYS A 160 -33.38 -31.87 -16.99
N ILE A 161 -32.19 -31.44 -16.58
CA ILE A 161 -32.01 -30.30 -15.67
C ILE A 161 -32.45 -29.01 -16.36
N GLU A 162 -32.09 -28.78 -17.62
CA GLU A 162 -32.50 -27.59 -18.38
C GLU A 162 -34.03 -27.53 -18.55
N GLU A 163 -34.69 -28.62 -18.95
CA GLU A 163 -36.15 -28.71 -19.05
C GLU A 163 -36.87 -28.50 -17.71
N GLN A 164 -36.33 -29.06 -16.62
CA GLN A 164 -36.86 -28.83 -15.27
C GLN A 164 -36.65 -27.38 -14.84
N SER A 165 -35.50 -26.79 -15.19
CA SER A 165 -35.19 -25.40 -14.89
C SER A 165 -36.08 -24.43 -15.69
N GLU A 166 -36.42 -24.72 -16.93
CA GLU A 166 -37.35 -23.91 -17.74
C GLU A 166 -38.78 -23.97 -17.20
N LYS A 167 -39.25 -25.17 -16.82
CA LYS A 167 -40.53 -25.38 -16.12
C LYS A 167 -40.55 -24.64 -14.78
N GLU A 168 -39.42 -24.61 -14.06
CA GLU A 168 -39.25 -23.81 -12.84
C GLU A 168 -39.16 -22.31 -13.10
N ILE A 169 -38.56 -21.84 -14.21
CA ILE A 169 -38.41 -20.42 -14.58
C ILE A 169 -39.77 -19.81 -14.90
N ILE A 170 -40.63 -20.54 -15.61
CA ILE A 170 -42.02 -20.14 -15.87
C ILE A 170 -42.78 -19.96 -14.53
N ASN A 171 -42.57 -20.85 -13.56
CA ASN A 171 -43.09 -20.70 -12.20
C ASN A 171 -42.37 -19.62 -11.36
N LYS A 172 -41.07 -19.36 -11.59
CA LYS A 172 -40.23 -18.36 -10.89
C LYS A 172 -40.39 -16.95 -11.46
N ASN A 173 -40.96 -16.73 -12.64
CA ASN A 173 -41.17 -15.38 -13.18
C ASN A 173 -42.08 -14.50 -12.27
N LYS A 174 -42.98 -15.11 -11.48
CA LYS A 174 -43.71 -14.41 -10.38
C LYS A 174 -42.83 -14.09 -9.14
N ARG A 175 -41.72 -14.79 -8.93
CA ARG A 175 -40.76 -14.62 -7.82
C ARG A 175 -39.49 -13.82 -8.19
N GLY A 176 -39.09 -13.79 -9.47
CA GLY A 176 -37.85 -13.21 -10.00
C GLY A 176 -37.74 -11.70 -9.91
N ILE A 177 -38.86 -10.97 -9.96
CA ILE A 177 -38.90 -9.51 -9.75
C ILE A 177 -38.42 -9.14 -8.33
N LYS A 178 -38.70 -9.99 -7.33
CA LYS A 178 -38.28 -9.79 -5.93
C LYS A 178 -36.78 -10.07 -5.74
N ILE A 179 -36.23 -11.04 -6.47
CA ILE A 179 -34.82 -11.47 -6.37
C ILE A 179 -33.86 -10.50 -7.09
N LYS A 180 -34.21 -9.96 -8.26
CA LYS A 180 -33.42 -8.91 -8.94
C LYS A 180 -33.27 -7.65 -8.08
N ARG A 181 -34.34 -7.25 -7.38
CA ARG A 181 -34.34 -6.14 -6.40
C ARG A 181 -33.39 -6.41 -5.23
N ASN A 182 -33.36 -7.64 -4.72
CA ASN A 182 -32.47 -8.02 -3.61
C ASN A 182 -31.00 -8.13 -4.04
N LYS A 183 -30.69 -8.71 -5.22
CA LYS A 183 -29.30 -8.75 -5.73
C LYS A 183 -28.70 -7.35 -5.92
N ARG A 184 -29.49 -6.39 -6.44
CA ARG A 184 -29.05 -4.99 -6.56
C ARG A 184 -28.79 -4.37 -5.20
N ARG A 185 -29.69 -4.58 -4.22
CA ARG A 185 -29.49 -4.15 -2.83
C ARG A 185 -28.24 -4.74 -2.18
N TYR A 186 -27.96 -6.03 -2.39
CA TYR A 186 -26.75 -6.66 -1.86
C TYR A 186 -25.49 -6.12 -2.53
N PHE A 187 -25.53 -5.85 -3.83
CA PHE A 187 -24.42 -5.23 -4.54
C PHE A 187 -24.14 -3.80 -4.03
N ASP A 188 -25.19 -2.98 -3.89
CA ASP A 188 -25.08 -1.63 -3.33
C ASP A 188 -24.59 -1.65 -1.87
N TYR A 189 -25.02 -2.65 -1.09
CA TYR A 189 -24.57 -2.84 0.29
C TYR A 189 -23.08 -3.21 0.37
N ILE A 190 -22.62 -4.15 -0.47
CA ILE A 190 -21.21 -4.54 -0.55
C ILE A 190 -20.35 -3.35 -1.01
N LEU A 191 -20.82 -2.59 -2.00
CA LEU A 191 -20.12 -1.41 -2.49
C LEU A 191 -19.98 -0.35 -1.38
N ASN A 192 -21.06 -0.06 -0.65
CA ASN A 192 -21.06 0.87 0.47
C ASN A 192 -20.15 0.42 1.62
N ILE A 193 -20.14 -0.87 1.95
CA ILE A 193 -19.21 -1.43 2.94
C ILE A 193 -17.76 -1.24 2.48
N THR A 194 -17.49 -1.49 1.20
CA THR A 194 -16.15 -1.39 0.64
C THR A 194 -15.63 0.05 0.70
N ILE A 195 -16.47 1.03 0.33
CA ILE A 195 -16.14 2.46 0.44
C ILE A 195 -15.91 2.85 1.91
N LYS A 196 -16.84 2.49 2.81
CA LYS A 196 -16.69 2.79 4.25
C LYS A 196 -15.43 2.17 4.84
N ARG A 197 -15.05 0.97 4.41
CA ARG A 197 -13.82 0.32 4.90
C ARG A 197 -12.59 1.12 4.50
N LYS A 198 -12.54 1.59 3.26
CA LYS A 198 -11.46 2.45 2.76
C LYS A 198 -11.38 3.77 3.53
N ASP A 199 -12.53 4.42 3.76
CA ASP A 199 -12.59 5.67 4.55
C ASP A 199 -12.15 5.45 6.00
N LEU A 200 -12.52 4.31 6.60
CA LEU A 200 -12.09 3.95 7.96
C LEU A 200 -10.61 3.63 8.02
N GLU A 201 -10.07 2.94 7.02
CA GLU A 201 -8.62 2.67 6.90
C GLU A 201 -7.82 3.98 6.83
N GLU A 202 -8.29 4.94 6.01
CA GLU A 202 -7.67 6.27 5.93
C GLU A 202 -7.78 7.06 7.24
N LYS A 203 -8.95 7.03 7.90
CA LYS A 203 -9.13 7.65 9.22
C LYS A 203 -8.22 7.04 10.28
N ILE A 204 -8.06 5.72 10.29
CA ILE A 204 -7.14 5.03 11.23
C ILE A 204 -5.71 5.50 10.99
N GLU A 205 -5.29 5.62 9.74
CA GLU A 205 -3.94 6.09 9.41
C GLU A 205 -3.70 7.52 9.87
N ASN A 206 -4.68 8.41 9.65
CA ASN A 206 -4.59 9.80 10.11
C ASN A 206 -4.61 9.90 11.64
N LEU A 207 -5.48 9.16 12.33
CA LEU A 207 -5.52 9.11 13.79
C LEU A 207 -4.22 8.56 14.39
N LYS A 208 -3.59 7.58 13.75
CA LYS A 208 -2.28 7.07 14.18
C LYS A 208 -1.20 8.15 14.08
N LYS A 209 -1.17 8.91 12.98
CA LYS A 209 -0.24 10.03 12.81
C LYS A 209 -0.45 11.09 13.89
N GLU A 210 -1.71 11.49 14.14
CA GLU A 210 -2.03 12.44 15.21
C GLU A 210 -1.62 11.93 16.60
N LEU A 211 -1.83 10.64 16.87
CA LEU A 211 -1.46 10.03 18.16
C LEU A 211 0.05 10.04 18.35
N ILE A 212 0.82 9.77 17.29
CA ILE A 212 2.29 9.88 17.33
C ILE A 212 2.70 11.33 17.63
N GLU A 213 2.13 12.33 16.97
CA GLU A 213 2.44 13.74 17.22
C GLU A 213 2.07 14.18 18.64
N LYS A 214 0.88 13.81 19.12
CA LYS A 214 0.45 14.12 20.49
C LYS A 214 1.32 13.44 21.53
N SER A 215 1.71 12.19 21.30
CA SER A 215 2.59 11.45 22.22
C SER A 215 3.96 12.11 22.35
N LYS A 216 4.53 12.60 21.24
CA LYS A 216 5.74 13.44 21.25
C LYS A 216 5.53 14.69 22.10
N LYS A 217 4.49 15.49 21.86
CA LYS A 217 4.21 16.71 22.64
C LYS A 217 4.05 16.43 24.14
N ILE A 218 3.36 15.34 24.53
CA ILE A 218 3.22 14.95 25.93
C ILE A 218 4.59 14.66 26.56
N SER A 219 5.46 13.93 25.86
CA SER A 219 6.83 13.68 26.32
C SER A 219 7.59 14.99 26.54
N GLU A 220 7.46 15.95 25.63
CA GLU A 220 8.11 17.25 25.73
C GLU A 220 7.62 18.06 26.94
N TYR A 221 6.30 18.15 27.14
CA TYR A 221 5.73 18.84 28.29
C TYR A 221 6.11 18.17 29.61
N SER A 222 6.20 16.84 29.64
CA SER A 222 6.63 16.12 30.85
C SER A 222 8.06 16.49 31.26
N GLU A 223 8.94 16.72 30.30
CA GLU A 223 10.32 17.13 30.54
C GLU A 223 10.39 18.57 31.07
N ILE A 224 9.58 19.48 30.50
CA ILE A 224 9.45 20.86 30.98
C ILE A 224 8.91 20.90 32.41
N ILE A 225 7.86 20.14 32.73
CA ILE A 225 7.30 20.07 34.09
C ILE A 225 8.36 19.58 35.09
N LYS A 226 9.17 18.58 34.73
CA LYS A 226 10.25 18.07 35.58
C LYS A 226 11.28 19.16 35.89
N ILE A 227 11.62 20.00 34.91
CA ILE A 227 12.54 21.11 35.09
C ILE A 227 11.93 22.19 35.99
N LEU A 228 10.70 22.62 35.68
CA LEU A 228 9.99 23.63 36.48
C LEU A 228 9.80 23.17 37.92
N SER A 229 9.50 21.90 38.15
CA SER A 229 9.38 21.30 39.49
C SER A 229 10.66 21.41 40.30
N LYS A 230 11.83 21.17 39.68
CA LYS A 230 13.13 21.40 40.34
C LYS A 230 13.34 22.86 40.70
N CYS A 231 12.99 23.77 39.79
CA CYS A 231 13.15 25.20 40.03
C CYS A 231 12.19 25.76 41.08
N ILE A 232 10.98 25.21 41.21
CA ILE A 232 10.06 25.48 42.34
C ILE A 232 10.73 25.09 43.66
N LEU A 233 11.35 23.91 43.74
CA LEU A 233 12.03 23.45 44.95
C LEU A 233 13.24 24.33 45.33
N ASP A 234 13.93 24.88 44.32
CA ASP A 234 15.10 25.73 44.51
C ASP A 234 14.77 27.22 44.76
N ASN A 235 13.49 27.63 44.70
CA ASN A 235 13.01 29.02 44.84
C ASN A 235 13.67 30.06 43.90
N ASP A 236 14.29 29.62 42.80
CA ASP A 236 15.02 30.50 41.87
C ASP A 236 14.40 30.51 40.46
N PHE A 237 13.32 31.26 40.30
CA PHE A 237 12.68 31.50 39.00
C PHE A 237 13.27 32.69 38.25
N ARG A 238 14.12 33.49 38.88
CA ARG A 238 14.65 34.72 38.26
C ARG A 238 15.47 34.41 37.02
N ASN A 239 16.08 33.24 36.98
CA ASN A 239 16.94 32.78 35.91
C ASN A 239 16.20 31.98 34.83
N ILE A 240 14.87 31.81 34.90
CA ILE A 240 14.09 31.12 33.85
C ILE A 240 13.35 32.14 33.02
N ILE A 241 13.76 32.28 31.76
CA ILE A 241 13.24 33.31 30.85
C ILE A 241 12.57 32.65 29.64
N PRO A 242 11.35 33.07 29.25
CA PRO A 242 10.68 32.53 28.07
C PRO A 242 11.38 32.98 26.78
N LYS A 243 11.38 32.11 25.76
CA LYS A 243 11.89 32.44 24.43
C LYS A 243 10.95 33.41 23.71
N TYR A 244 11.52 34.33 22.94
CA TYR A 244 10.78 35.32 22.15
C TYR A 244 9.85 34.66 21.12
N SER A 245 10.33 33.63 20.41
CA SER A 245 9.53 32.88 19.43
C SER A 245 8.26 32.29 20.05
N PHE A 246 8.38 31.73 21.25
CA PHE A 246 7.28 31.14 22.02
C PHE A 246 6.26 32.20 22.44
N VAL A 247 6.72 33.31 23.03
CA VAL A 247 5.85 34.40 23.49
C VAL A 247 5.04 34.97 22.32
N LYS A 248 5.67 35.14 21.15
CA LYS A 248 5.01 35.62 19.92
C LYS A 248 3.99 34.63 19.39
N GLN A 249 4.33 33.34 19.33
CA GLN A 249 3.44 32.30 18.82
C GLN A 249 2.17 32.16 19.66
N GLU A 250 2.32 32.12 20.98
CA GLU A 250 1.22 31.89 21.92
C GLU A 250 0.48 33.19 22.32
N LYS A 251 0.94 34.35 21.81
CA LYS A 251 0.37 35.68 22.09
C LYS A 251 0.27 35.98 23.60
N THR A 252 1.26 35.53 24.36
CA THR A 252 1.33 35.74 25.81
C THR A 252 2.05 37.03 26.16
N HIS A 253 1.80 37.60 27.33
CA HIS A 253 2.54 38.75 27.83
C HIS A 253 3.69 38.30 28.75
N SER A 254 4.90 38.81 28.50
CA SER A 254 6.05 38.65 29.40
C SER A 254 6.82 39.96 29.46
N GLU A 255 7.29 40.34 30.66
CA GLU A 255 8.17 41.50 30.82
C GLU A 255 9.62 41.20 30.46
N ARG A 256 10.01 39.91 30.41
CA ARG A 256 11.37 39.44 30.16
C ARG A 256 11.38 38.41 29.05
N ILE A 257 12.31 38.51 28.11
CA ILE A 257 12.43 37.55 27.01
C ILE A 257 13.87 37.17 26.73
N PHE A 258 14.04 35.95 26.23
CA PHE A 258 15.27 35.48 25.62
C PHE A 258 15.13 35.49 24.09
N LEU A 259 15.99 36.23 23.40
CA LEU A 259 16.00 36.33 21.94
C LEU A 259 16.68 35.10 21.32
N ASP A 260 15.88 34.06 21.08
CA ASP A 260 16.30 32.84 20.38
C ASP A 260 16.31 33.00 18.86
N THR A 261 15.54 33.95 18.32
CA THR A 261 15.50 34.30 16.90
C THR A 261 15.55 35.81 16.70
N LEU A 262 15.99 36.25 15.53
CA LEU A 262 15.92 37.68 15.18
C LEU A 262 14.47 38.14 15.06
N PRO A 263 14.12 39.31 15.61
CA PRO A 263 12.79 39.88 15.44
C PRO A 263 12.55 40.33 14.00
N ASP A 264 11.33 40.11 13.48
CA ASP A 264 10.93 40.63 12.16
C ASP A 264 10.69 42.15 12.17
N SER A 265 10.58 42.76 13.35
CA SER A 265 10.29 44.17 13.56
C SER A 265 10.93 44.66 14.86
N TYR A 266 10.98 45.98 15.04
CA TYR A 266 11.45 46.57 16.29
C TYR A 266 10.62 46.10 17.49
N ILE A 267 11.33 45.90 18.60
CA ILE A 267 10.78 45.48 19.88
C ILE A 267 10.67 46.70 20.82
N TYR A 268 9.48 46.90 21.41
CA TYR A 268 9.18 48.05 22.27
C TYR A 268 8.72 47.68 23.69
N ASP A 269 8.25 46.43 23.89
CA ASP A 269 7.35 46.11 25.01
C ASP A 269 7.97 45.29 26.15
N TYR A 270 9.29 45.04 26.12
CA TYR A 270 9.97 44.19 27.11
C TYR A 270 10.90 45.01 28.01
N LYS A 271 10.82 44.77 29.32
CA LYS A 271 11.67 45.44 30.33
C LYS A 271 13.10 44.91 30.33
N GLU A 272 13.26 43.60 30.16
CA GLU A 272 14.56 42.94 30.13
C GLU A 272 14.66 42.01 28.91
N ILE A 273 15.73 42.15 28.15
CA ILE A 273 15.96 41.42 26.91
C ILE A 273 17.31 40.71 27.02
N TYR A 274 17.24 39.38 27.02
CA TYR A 274 18.39 38.49 27.17
C TYR A 274 18.79 37.97 25.80
N ILE A 275 20.02 38.24 25.37
CA ILE A 275 20.50 37.97 24.02
C ILE A 275 21.71 37.04 24.09
N PRO A 276 21.70 35.91 23.37
CA PRO A 276 22.90 35.11 23.16
C PRO A 276 24.06 35.95 22.63
N GLU A 277 25.27 35.71 23.15
CA GLU A 277 26.47 36.46 22.75
C GLU A 277 26.71 36.44 21.22
N ASN A 278 26.39 35.33 20.55
CA ASN A 278 26.50 35.21 19.09
C ASN A 278 25.48 36.03 18.29
N LEU A 279 24.37 36.46 18.91
CA LEU A 279 23.31 37.22 18.25
C LEU A 279 23.34 38.72 18.57
N ILE A 280 24.18 39.16 19.51
CA ILE A 280 24.18 40.53 20.03
C ILE A 280 24.34 41.60 18.94
N ASN A 281 25.28 41.40 18.01
CA ASN A 281 25.60 42.39 16.98
C ASN A 281 24.44 42.60 16.00
N ASN A 282 23.68 41.54 15.73
CA ASN A 282 22.56 41.57 14.79
C ASN A 282 21.24 41.98 15.47
N ALA A 283 21.06 41.62 16.75
CA ALA A 283 19.82 41.86 17.49
C ALA A 283 19.71 43.28 18.04
N LYS A 284 20.84 43.96 18.36
CA LYS A 284 20.85 45.30 18.95
C LYS A 284 20.04 46.32 18.14
N SER A 285 20.10 46.26 16.81
CA SER A 285 19.38 47.21 15.95
C SER A 285 17.85 47.12 16.14
N TYR A 286 17.32 45.96 16.50
CA TYR A 286 15.88 45.72 16.66
C TYR A 286 15.34 46.16 18.03
N ILE A 287 16.19 46.52 18.97
CA ILE A 287 15.79 46.83 20.34
C ILE A 287 15.79 48.35 20.52
N LYS A 288 14.61 48.93 20.81
CA LYS A 288 14.48 50.38 21.00
C LYS A 288 14.42 50.79 22.48
N ASN A 289 13.82 49.93 23.31
CA ASN A 289 13.65 50.16 24.75
C ASN A 289 13.94 48.86 25.53
N GLY A 290 14.23 48.99 26.83
CA GLY A 290 14.48 47.88 27.74
C GLY A 290 15.96 47.66 28.05
N LYS A 291 16.23 46.95 29.14
CA LYS A 291 17.59 46.59 29.55
C LYS A 291 18.08 45.40 28.74
N ILE A 292 19.28 45.52 28.17
CA ILE A 292 19.89 44.46 27.39
C ILE A 292 20.87 43.68 28.25
N TYR A 293 20.73 42.37 28.24
CA TYR A 293 21.61 41.42 28.93
C TYR A 293 22.24 40.48 27.91
N ILE A 294 23.56 40.38 27.92
CA ILE A 294 24.31 39.40 27.12
C ILE A 294 24.35 38.08 27.89
N VAL A 295 23.88 37.01 27.26
CA VAL A 295 23.88 35.67 27.83
C VAL A 295 25.06 34.89 27.25
N LYS A 296 26.04 34.60 28.11
CA LYS A 296 27.23 33.80 27.75
C LYS A 296 26.94 32.31 27.84
N LYS A 297 26.15 31.91 28.84
CA LYS A 297 25.79 30.50 29.07
C LYS A 297 24.36 30.36 29.53
N TYR A 298 23.65 29.42 28.92
CA TYR A 298 22.28 29.07 29.26
C TYR A 298 22.01 27.61 28.93
N LYS A 299 20.99 27.06 29.60
CA LYS A 299 20.42 25.76 29.26
C LYS A 299 19.12 25.97 28.49
N ASP A 300 19.05 25.42 27.29
CA ASP A 300 17.83 25.43 26.49
C ASP A 300 16.79 24.48 27.09
N LEU A 301 15.59 25.01 27.38
CA LEU A 301 14.43 24.27 27.91
C LEU A 301 13.26 24.27 26.91
N LYS A 302 13.56 24.37 25.61
CA LYS A 302 12.65 24.53 24.48
C LYS A 302 11.84 25.81 24.47
N THR A 303 10.89 25.98 25.38
CA THR A 303 10.03 27.18 25.47
C THR A 303 10.62 28.26 26.36
N PHE A 304 11.49 27.85 27.29
CA PHE A 304 12.24 28.72 28.18
C PHE A 304 13.73 28.47 28.01
N VAL A 305 14.53 29.32 28.62
CA VAL A 305 15.94 29.06 28.90
C VAL A 305 16.17 29.22 30.39
N LYS A 306 17.09 28.44 30.95
CA LYS A 306 17.68 28.72 32.25
C LYS A 306 18.99 29.46 32.02
N LEU A 307 19.06 30.69 32.47
CA LEU A 307 20.26 31.52 32.45
C LEU A 307 21.28 30.96 33.45
N GLU A 308 22.54 30.85 33.02
CA GLU A 308 23.65 30.42 33.87
C GLU A 308 24.70 31.53 34.03
N GLU A 309 25.00 32.27 32.95
CA GLU A 309 25.98 33.37 32.98
C GLU A 309 25.48 34.55 32.12
N VAL A 310 25.35 35.73 32.75
CA VAL A 310 24.70 36.91 32.16
C VAL A 310 25.45 38.20 32.52
N ILE A 311 25.54 39.14 31.57
CA ILE A 311 26.16 40.46 31.74
C ILE A 311 25.19 41.56 31.30
N GLU A 312 24.90 42.53 32.15
CA GLU A 312 24.11 43.73 31.78
C GLU A 312 24.95 44.65 30.87
N LEU A 313 24.40 44.99 29.71
CA LEU A 313 25.01 45.96 28.81
C LEU A 313 24.63 47.38 29.29
N LYS A 314 25.56 48.08 29.92
CA LYS A 314 25.38 49.49 30.29
C LYS A 314 25.69 50.37 29.07
N GLU A 315 24.75 51.19 28.63
CA GLU A 315 25.04 52.22 27.62
C GLU A 315 25.95 53.30 28.24
N ASP A 316 27.14 53.50 27.69
CA ASP A 316 28.03 54.60 28.06
C ASP A 316 27.42 55.93 27.62
N LYS A 317 26.85 56.68 28.58
CA LYS A 317 26.37 58.06 28.37
C LYS A 317 27.48 59.06 27.98
N GLN A 318 28.74 58.64 27.91
CA GLN A 318 29.90 59.47 27.60
C GLN A 318 29.96 59.83 26.10
N ASP A 319 29.71 58.85 25.21
CA ASP A 319 29.78 59.01 23.74
C ASP A 319 28.72 59.96 23.18
N LEU A 320 27.57 60.09 23.86
CA LEU A 320 26.52 61.03 23.45
C LEU A 320 26.90 62.49 23.75
N LYS A 321 27.63 62.75 24.84
CA LYS A 321 28.07 64.11 25.18
C LYS A 321 29.16 64.61 24.24
N GLU A 322 30.15 63.77 23.92
CA GLU A 322 31.21 64.14 22.97
C GLU A 322 30.65 64.37 21.56
N ASN A 323 29.70 63.54 21.12
CA ASN A 323 29.03 63.72 19.82
C ASN A 323 28.17 64.99 19.76
N ILE A 324 27.47 65.34 20.85
CA ILE A 324 26.69 66.60 20.91
C ILE A 324 27.62 67.82 20.90
N GLU A 325 28.75 67.77 21.60
CA GLU A 325 29.74 68.86 21.64
C GLU A 325 30.40 69.07 20.26
N LEU A 326 30.69 67.97 19.54
CA LEU A 326 31.21 68.01 18.18
C LEU A 326 30.16 68.54 17.18
N LEU A 327 28.88 68.20 17.37
CA LEU A 327 27.78 68.73 16.55
C LEU A 327 27.58 70.23 16.79
N LYS A 328 27.65 70.70 18.05
CA LYS A 328 27.58 72.13 18.39
C LYS A 328 28.69 72.92 17.71
N LYS A 329 29.94 72.45 17.76
CA LYS A 329 31.07 73.08 17.05
C LYS A 329 30.84 73.20 15.55
N LYS A 330 30.34 72.14 14.90
CA LYS A 330 30.03 72.16 13.46
C LYS A 330 28.90 73.15 13.13
N ILE A 331 27.87 73.24 13.96
CA ILE A 331 26.78 74.20 13.77
C ILE A 331 27.29 75.65 13.95
N GLU A 332 28.14 75.92 14.94
CA GLU A 332 28.76 77.24 15.13
C GLU A 332 29.65 77.66 13.95
N GLU A 333 30.41 76.73 13.36
CA GLU A 333 31.18 77.00 12.13
C GLU A 333 30.30 77.34 10.93
N ILE A 334 29.17 76.65 10.77
CA ILE A 334 28.20 76.93 9.72
C ILE A 334 27.57 78.32 9.95
N ILE A 335 27.15 78.63 11.18
CA ILE A 335 26.59 79.95 11.52
C ILE A 335 27.62 81.07 11.27
N ARG A 336 28.91 80.85 11.59
CA ARG A 336 29.98 81.80 11.26
C ARG A 336 30.15 82.00 9.76
N LYS A 337 30.09 80.94 8.95
CA LYS A 337 30.16 81.04 7.48
C LYS A 337 28.99 81.79 6.86
N TYR A 338 27.82 81.80 7.50
CA TYR A 338 26.63 82.51 7.02
C TYR A 338 26.51 83.96 7.52
N ARG A 339 27.33 84.42 8.48
CA ARG A 339 27.34 85.81 8.98
C ARG A 339 28.27 86.77 8.21
N TYR A 340 29.08 86.27 7.27
CA TYR A 340 29.99 87.08 6.44
C TYR A 340 29.67 87.00 4.93
N LYS A 341 28.40 86.82 4.58
CA LYS A 341 27.90 86.99 3.22
C LYS A 341 26.90 88.13 3.14
#